data_AF-A0A0G0H5D3-F1
#
_entry.id   AF-A0A0G0H5D3-F1
#
_cell.length_a   1.000
_cell.length_b   1.000
_cell.length_c   1.000
_cell.angle_alpha   90.00
_cell.angle_beta   90.00
_cell.angle_gamma   90.00
#
_symmetry.space_group_name_H-M   'P 1'
#
loop_
_entity.id
_entity.type
_entity.pdbx_description
1 polymer ?
#
loop_
_entity_poly.entity_id
_entity_poly.type
_entity_poly.pdbx_seq_one_letter_code
_entity_poly.pdbx_strand_id
1 'polypeptide(L)'
;MRSLTILLGSVAIFLSGFFISWLYDRNSNGNVLGIIVRVTPTSGINPTITLTATPTLIPTSSPTPTIKLSPTAEPTLTPTPISIPQPQFSSQEIHAFIERFAGQYGVDPNVLRHIAVCESGFNAGSVNGDYAGLFQFSTITWKNNRIPMGEDNDPHLRFNAEEATQTAAYMLSIGKRYNWPNCMP
;
A
#
# COMPACT_ATOMS: atom_id res chain seq x y z
N MET A 1 -19.72 34.21 -56.97
CA MET A 1 -20.98 34.19 -56.19
C MET A 1 -20.89 33.02 -55.21
N ARG A 2 -20.51 33.30 -53.96
CA ARG A 2 -21.27 32.94 -52.74
C ARG A 2 -21.93 31.55 -52.78
N SER A 3 -21.42 30.59 -52.01
CA SER A 3 -22.13 30.20 -50.79
C SER A 3 -21.25 29.37 -49.85
N LEU A 4 -21.26 29.79 -48.59
CA LEU A 4 -20.63 29.23 -47.41
C LEU A 4 -21.72 28.45 -46.67
N THR A 5 -21.55 27.15 -46.44
CA THR A 5 -22.46 26.37 -45.58
C THR A 5 -21.68 25.50 -44.59
N ILE A 6 -21.54 26.12 -43.42
CA ILE A 6 -21.29 25.70 -42.04
C ILE A 6 -21.64 24.22 -41.71
N LEU A 7 -20.60 23.43 -41.41
CA LEU A 7 -20.29 22.79 -40.11
C LEU A 7 -21.46 22.37 -39.19
N LEU A 8 -21.97 21.14 -39.33
CA LEU A 8 -22.72 20.42 -38.29
C LEU A 8 -22.57 18.89 -38.51
N GLY A 9 -21.99 18.18 -37.54
CA GLY A 9 -22.05 16.71 -37.49
C GLY A 9 -20.77 15.99 -37.05
N SER A 10 -20.18 16.37 -35.92
CA SER A 10 -19.11 15.57 -35.28
C SER A 10 -19.30 15.54 -33.77
N VAL A 11 -20.45 15.06 -33.33
CA VAL A 11 -20.70 14.67 -31.94
C VAL A 11 -21.60 13.43 -31.99
N ALA A 12 -21.29 12.44 -31.16
CA ALA A 12 -21.93 11.13 -31.02
C ALA A 12 -21.43 10.01 -31.95
N ILE A 13 -20.27 9.42 -31.61
CA ILE A 13 -20.10 7.97 -31.31
C ILE A 13 -18.84 7.87 -30.44
N PHE A 14 -18.94 8.16 -29.14
CA PHE A 14 -17.94 7.75 -28.13
C PHE A 14 -18.59 7.66 -26.72
N LEU A 15 -19.88 7.32 -26.64
CA LEU A 15 -20.62 7.23 -25.37
C LEU A 15 -21.58 6.04 -25.35
N SER A 16 -21.07 4.81 -25.54
CA SER A 16 -21.84 3.60 -25.20
C SER A 16 -21.05 2.47 -24.56
N GLY A 17 -19.73 2.60 -24.39
CA GLY A 17 -18.89 1.59 -23.71
C GLY A 17 -18.58 1.86 -22.24
N PHE A 18 -18.67 3.11 -21.76
CA PHE A 18 -18.25 3.50 -20.41
C PHE A 18 -19.39 3.80 -19.42
N PHE A 19 -20.65 3.62 -19.84
CA PHE A 19 -21.81 3.78 -18.94
C PHE A 19 -22.39 2.46 -18.41
N ILE A 20 -21.98 1.30 -18.94
CA ILE A 20 -22.48 0.00 -18.47
C ILE A 20 -21.61 -0.58 -17.34
N SER A 21 -20.32 -0.20 -17.23
CA SER A 21 -19.48 -0.61 -16.10
C SER A 21 -19.70 0.21 -14.83
N TRP A 22 -20.23 1.44 -14.93
CA TRP A 22 -20.59 2.27 -13.75
C TRP A 22 -21.98 1.93 -13.18
N LEU A 23 -22.82 1.19 -13.91
CA LEU A 23 -24.06 0.60 -13.39
C LEU A 23 -23.89 -0.86 -12.93
N TYR A 24 -22.73 -1.48 -13.17
CA TYR A 24 -22.39 -2.79 -12.61
C TYR A 24 -21.66 -2.69 -11.26
N ASP A 25 -21.06 -1.53 -10.93
CA ASP A 25 -20.34 -1.31 -9.67
C ASP A 25 -21.11 -0.43 -8.66
N ARG A 26 -22.45 -0.47 -8.72
CA ARG A 26 -23.33 0.11 -7.69
C ARG A 26 -24.22 -0.93 -7.01
N ASN A 27 -23.79 -2.19 -7.01
CA ASN A 27 -24.45 -3.28 -6.29
C ASN A 27 -23.45 -4.20 -5.59
N SER A 28 -22.68 -3.63 -4.65
CA SER A 28 -21.89 -4.40 -3.67
C SER A 28 -22.04 -3.87 -2.24
N ASN A 29 -23.15 -3.20 -1.94
CA ASN A 29 -23.61 -3.05 -0.56
C ASN A 29 -24.38 -4.32 -0.20
N GLY A 30 -23.63 -5.38 0.13
CA GLY A 30 -24.18 -6.57 0.77
C GLY A 30 -24.86 -6.18 2.07
N ASN A 31 -26.17 -5.95 2.02
CA ASN A 31 -27.05 -6.06 3.16
C ASN A 31 -26.90 -7.49 3.68
N VAL A 32 -26.16 -7.63 4.79
CA VAL A 32 -26.20 -8.83 5.62
C VAL A 32 -27.66 -8.96 6.08
N LEU A 33 -28.42 -9.84 5.44
CA LEU A 33 -29.71 -10.31 5.91
C LEU A 33 -29.46 -11.11 7.19
N GLY A 34 -29.29 -10.40 8.30
CA GLY A 34 -29.35 -10.99 9.63
C GLY A 34 -30.76 -11.55 9.84
N ILE A 35 -30.89 -12.86 9.79
CA ILE A 35 -32.06 -13.54 10.36
C ILE A 35 -32.06 -13.22 11.85
N ILE A 36 -32.96 -12.34 12.27
CA ILE A 36 -33.23 -12.09 13.68
C ILE A 36 -34.10 -13.24 14.17
N VAL A 37 -33.48 -14.33 14.64
CA VAL A 37 -34.21 -15.33 15.43
C VAL A 37 -34.61 -14.66 16.74
N ARG A 38 -35.90 -14.35 16.89
CA ARG A 38 -36.47 -13.96 18.18
C ARG A 38 -36.52 -15.19 19.07
N VAL A 39 -35.48 -15.39 19.89
CA VAL A 39 -35.58 -16.27 21.05
C VAL A 39 -36.38 -15.55 22.13
N THR A 40 -37.59 -16.03 22.37
CA THR A 40 -38.42 -15.64 23.51
C THR A 40 -37.70 -16.08 24.79
N PRO A 41 -37.44 -15.20 25.78
CA PRO A 41 -36.92 -15.67 27.06
C PRO A 41 -38.05 -16.42 27.81
N THR A 42 -38.00 -17.75 27.77
CA THR A 42 -38.80 -18.60 28.65
C THR A 42 -38.12 -18.67 30.01
N SER A 43 -38.86 -18.26 31.05
CA SER A 43 -38.46 -18.32 32.45
C SER A 43 -38.54 -19.76 32.98
N GLY A 44 -37.58 -20.15 33.84
CA GLY A 44 -37.47 -21.48 34.47
C GLY A 44 -36.38 -22.32 33.81
N ILE A 45 -35.37 -22.89 34.49
CA ILE A 45 -35.35 -23.55 35.79
C ILE A 45 -33.93 -23.39 36.37
N ASN A 46 -33.82 -23.18 37.69
CA ASN A 46 -32.57 -23.09 38.45
C ASN A 46 -32.00 -24.48 38.78
N PRO A 47 -30.81 -24.89 38.28
CA PRO A 47 -30.08 -25.99 38.88
C PRO A 47 -29.14 -25.47 39.98
N THR A 48 -29.48 -25.77 41.23
CA THR A 48 -28.58 -25.66 42.38
C THR A 48 -27.41 -26.63 42.19
N ILE A 49 -26.19 -26.11 42.02
CA ILE A 49 -24.97 -26.93 41.96
C ILE A 49 -24.34 -26.93 43.36
N THR A 50 -24.38 -28.09 44.03
CA THR A 50 -23.73 -28.31 45.33
C THR A 50 -22.23 -28.48 45.12
N LEU A 51 -21.41 -27.58 45.67
CA LEU A 51 -19.94 -27.68 45.63
C LEU A 51 -19.44 -28.53 46.80
N THR A 52 -18.84 -29.68 46.48
CA THR A 52 -18.09 -30.51 47.43
C THR A 52 -16.67 -29.97 47.57
N ALA A 53 -16.27 -29.59 48.79
CA ALA A 53 -14.92 -29.12 49.07
C ALA A 53 -13.89 -30.25 48.87
N THR A 54 -12.87 -29.99 48.03
CA THR A 54 -11.73 -30.89 47.81
C THR A 54 -10.56 -30.42 48.69
N PRO A 55 -9.82 -31.31 49.38
CA PRO A 55 -8.77 -30.90 50.31
C PRO A 55 -7.55 -30.29 49.61
N THR A 56 -7.03 -29.22 50.22
CA THR A 56 -5.84 -28.46 49.79
C THR A 56 -4.57 -29.31 49.92
N LEU A 57 -3.87 -29.57 48.81
CA LEU A 57 -2.52 -30.13 48.84
C LEU A 57 -1.48 -29.03 49.04
N ILE A 58 -0.59 -29.24 50.01
CA ILE A 58 0.55 -28.38 50.36
C ILE A 58 1.61 -28.49 49.24
N PRO A 59 2.19 -27.38 48.72
CA PRO A 59 3.25 -27.46 47.71
C PRO A 59 4.61 -27.81 48.35
N THR A 60 5.21 -28.90 47.89
CA THR A 60 6.60 -29.27 48.15
C THR A 60 7.52 -28.58 47.15
N SER A 61 8.53 -27.85 47.61
CA SER A 61 9.54 -27.19 46.76
C SER A 61 10.37 -28.20 45.98
N SER A 62 10.29 -28.17 44.64
CA SER A 62 11.11 -28.97 43.72
C SER A 62 12.38 -28.20 43.31
N PRO A 63 13.57 -28.84 43.23
CA PRO A 63 14.80 -28.16 42.85
C PRO A 63 14.83 -27.80 41.35
N THR A 64 15.28 -26.57 41.08
CA THR A 64 15.46 -25.97 39.74
C THR A 64 16.43 -26.78 38.86
N PRO A 65 16.08 -27.11 37.60
CA PRO A 65 17.01 -27.73 36.67
C PRO A 65 18.04 -26.71 36.12
N THR A 66 19.32 -27.06 36.18
CA THR A 66 20.42 -26.26 35.63
C THR A 66 20.49 -26.43 34.10
N ILE A 67 20.26 -25.35 33.34
CA ILE A 67 20.40 -25.34 31.88
C ILE A 67 21.90 -25.38 31.51
N LYS A 68 22.33 -26.46 30.83
CA LYS A 68 23.66 -26.58 30.23
C LYS A 68 23.68 -25.86 28.89
N LEU A 69 24.46 -24.79 28.78
CA LEU A 69 24.61 -24.02 27.54
C LEU A 69 25.29 -24.86 26.45
N SER A 70 24.66 -24.97 25.29
CA SER A 70 25.20 -25.57 24.06
C SER A 70 26.11 -24.55 23.34
N PRO A 71 27.21 -24.97 22.69
CA PRO A 71 28.08 -24.04 21.97
C PRO A 71 27.35 -23.35 20.81
N THR A 72 27.52 -22.02 20.76
CA THR A 72 27.00 -21.09 19.75
C THR A 72 27.54 -21.43 18.36
N ALA A 73 26.65 -21.58 17.38
CA ALA A 73 27.02 -21.73 15.98
C ALA A 73 27.77 -20.49 15.47
N GLU A 74 28.84 -20.71 14.72
CA GLU A 74 29.67 -19.67 14.09
C GLU A 74 28.83 -18.79 13.15
N PRO A 75 28.95 -17.45 13.21
CA PRO A 75 28.17 -16.56 12.36
C PRO A 75 28.55 -16.75 10.88
N THR A 76 27.58 -17.22 10.10
CA THR A 76 27.67 -17.23 8.63
C THR A 76 27.74 -15.78 8.15
N LEU A 77 28.78 -15.41 7.41
CA LEU A 77 28.92 -14.08 6.82
C LEU A 77 27.73 -13.82 5.88
N THR A 78 26.87 -12.88 6.25
CA THR A 78 25.79 -12.39 5.39
C THR A 78 26.41 -11.83 4.10
N PRO A 79 25.95 -12.24 2.91
CA PRO A 79 26.45 -11.69 1.66
C PRO A 79 26.25 -10.18 1.64
N THR A 80 27.31 -9.44 1.30
CA THR A 80 27.23 -7.99 1.10
C THR A 80 26.26 -7.72 -0.06
N PRO A 81 25.23 -6.87 0.14
CA PRO A 81 24.28 -6.56 -0.93
C PRO A 81 25.02 -5.91 -2.10
N ILE A 82 24.90 -6.52 -3.28
CA ILE A 82 25.42 -5.96 -4.52
C ILE A 82 24.52 -4.79 -4.90
N SER A 83 25.06 -3.57 -4.92
CA SER A 83 24.35 -2.41 -5.42
C SER A 83 24.23 -2.51 -6.95
N ILE A 84 23.03 -2.75 -7.46
CA ILE A 84 22.76 -2.73 -8.90
C ILE A 84 22.62 -1.26 -9.34
N PRO A 85 23.51 -0.72 -10.20
CA PRO A 85 23.42 0.66 -10.66
C PRO A 85 22.10 0.90 -11.39
N GLN A 86 21.36 1.93 -10.97
CA GLN A 86 20.14 2.36 -11.66
C GLN A 86 20.46 3.45 -12.70
N PRO A 87 19.72 3.51 -13.81
CA PRO A 87 19.87 4.58 -14.79
C PRO A 87 19.66 5.94 -14.15
N GLN A 88 20.49 6.90 -14.54
CA GLN A 88 20.37 8.30 -14.12
C GLN A 88 19.58 9.06 -15.17
N PHE A 89 18.60 9.83 -14.72
CA PHE A 89 17.72 10.62 -15.59
C PHE A 89 17.91 12.10 -15.31
N SER A 90 17.82 12.92 -16.35
CA SER A 90 17.77 14.36 -16.23
C SER A 90 16.47 14.81 -15.54
N SER A 91 16.47 16.02 -14.96
CA SER A 91 15.26 16.61 -14.37
C SER A 91 14.12 16.71 -15.39
N GLN A 92 14.43 16.97 -16.67
CA GLN A 92 13.44 17.03 -17.74
C GLN A 92 12.78 15.66 -18.00
N GLU A 93 13.55 14.58 -18.00
CA GLU A 93 13.01 13.22 -18.14
C GLU A 93 12.16 12.84 -16.93
N ILE A 94 12.59 13.17 -15.71
CA ILE A 94 11.80 12.94 -14.50
C ILE A 94 10.46 13.71 -14.55
N HIS A 95 10.46 14.96 -15.03
CA HIS A 95 9.22 15.69 -15.26
C HIS A 95 8.31 15.00 -16.28
N ALA A 96 8.86 14.41 -17.34
CA ALA A 96 8.09 13.65 -18.32
C ALA A 96 7.48 12.37 -17.71
N PHE A 97 8.22 11.66 -16.84
CA PHE A 97 7.68 10.52 -16.08
C PHE A 97 6.54 10.96 -15.16
N ILE A 98 6.68 12.10 -14.48
CA ILE A 98 5.63 12.65 -13.61
C ILE A 98 4.38 12.92 -14.44
N GLU A 99 4.48 13.62 -15.58
CA GLU A 99 3.32 13.89 -16.43
C GLU A 99 2.65 12.60 -16.91
N ARG A 100 3.45 11.63 -17.40
CA ARG A 100 2.92 10.37 -17.90
C ARG A 100 2.17 9.59 -16.83
N PHE A 101 2.78 9.37 -15.66
CA PHE A 101 2.17 8.55 -14.62
C PHE A 101 1.09 9.28 -13.85
N ALA A 102 1.18 10.60 -13.69
CA ALA A 102 0.08 11.42 -13.18
C ALA A 102 -1.17 11.25 -14.04
N GLY A 103 -1.03 11.36 -15.38
CA GLY A 103 -2.11 11.11 -16.32
C GLY A 103 -2.65 9.67 -16.28
N GLN A 104 -1.76 8.68 -16.19
CA GLN A 104 -2.14 7.26 -16.11
C GLN A 104 -2.98 6.94 -14.85
N TYR A 105 -2.64 7.54 -13.71
CA TYR A 105 -3.29 7.24 -12.43
C TYR A 105 -4.31 8.30 -11.97
N GLY A 106 -4.58 9.33 -12.78
CA GLY A 106 -5.53 10.39 -12.45
C GLY A 106 -5.12 11.25 -11.27
N VAL A 107 -3.82 11.50 -11.10
CA VAL A 107 -3.24 12.32 -10.02
C VAL A 107 -2.79 13.66 -10.58
N ASP A 108 -2.84 14.73 -9.79
CA ASP A 108 -2.27 16.02 -10.20
C ASP A 108 -0.73 15.93 -10.25
N PRO A 109 -0.08 16.17 -11.40
CA PRO A 109 1.38 16.12 -11.52
C PRO A 109 2.10 17.12 -10.61
N ASN A 110 1.46 18.22 -10.22
CA ASN A 110 2.04 19.19 -9.30
C ASN A 110 2.17 18.65 -7.87
N VAL A 111 1.28 17.74 -7.45
CA VAL A 111 1.42 17.04 -6.15
C VAL A 111 2.66 16.16 -6.18
N LEU A 112 2.87 15.40 -7.26
CA LEU A 112 4.08 14.58 -7.41
C LEU A 112 5.36 15.42 -7.45
N ARG A 113 5.37 16.54 -8.18
CA ARG A 113 6.51 17.47 -8.18
C ARG A 113 6.80 18.02 -6.78
N HIS A 114 5.76 18.43 -6.06
CA HIS A 114 5.91 18.98 -4.71
C HIS A 114 6.53 17.94 -3.76
N ILE A 115 6.03 16.69 -3.78
CA ILE A 115 6.59 15.61 -2.97
C ILE A 115 8.04 15.33 -3.37
N ALA A 116 8.35 15.20 -4.66
CA ALA A 116 9.71 14.91 -5.12
C ALA A 116 10.73 15.99 -4.70
N VAL A 117 10.34 17.27 -4.72
CA VAL A 117 11.17 18.37 -4.22
C VAL A 117 11.31 18.31 -2.70
N CYS A 118 10.21 18.09 -1.97
CA CYS A 118 10.22 18.02 -0.51
C CYS A 118 11.04 16.85 0.05
N GLU A 119 10.92 15.67 -0.56
CA GLU A 119 11.53 14.42 -0.07
C GLU A 119 13.03 14.31 -0.42
N SER A 120 13.43 14.76 -1.61
CA SER A 120 14.80 14.53 -2.10
C SER A 120 15.44 15.71 -2.79
N GLY A 121 14.73 16.84 -2.96
CA GLY A 121 15.18 17.90 -3.84
C GLY A 121 15.27 17.46 -5.30
N PHE A 122 14.38 16.55 -5.73
CA PHE A 122 14.37 15.98 -7.07
C PHE A 122 15.58 15.06 -7.40
N ASN A 123 16.16 14.42 -6.38
CA ASN A 123 17.34 13.55 -6.51
C ASN A 123 16.98 12.07 -6.33
N ALA A 124 16.98 11.32 -7.43
CA ALA A 124 16.72 9.87 -7.42
C ALA A 124 17.81 9.03 -6.72
N GLY A 125 18.99 9.58 -6.48
CA GLY A 125 20.06 8.95 -5.70
C GLY A 125 20.01 9.24 -4.20
N SER A 126 19.01 9.98 -3.71
CA SER A 126 18.92 10.37 -2.31
C SER A 126 18.71 9.17 -1.37
N VAL A 127 19.39 9.16 -0.23
CA VAL A 127 19.30 8.10 0.80
C VAL A 127 19.21 8.73 2.18
N ASN A 128 18.25 8.27 2.98
CA ASN A 128 18.11 8.58 4.39
C ASN A 128 17.71 7.32 5.18
N GLY A 129 18.69 6.58 5.67
CA GLY A 129 18.44 5.29 6.33
C GLY A 129 17.83 4.27 5.36
N ASP A 130 16.66 3.70 5.72
CA ASP A 130 15.92 2.81 4.82
C ASP A 130 15.15 3.57 3.74
N TYR A 131 15.05 4.90 3.79
CA TYR A 131 14.35 5.67 2.77
C TYR A 131 15.28 5.99 1.60
N ALA A 132 14.81 5.72 0.38
CA ALA A 132 15.62 5.84 -0.82
C ALA A 132 14.83 6.44 -1.99
N GLY A 133 15.56 7.14 -2.86
CA GLY A 133 15.06 7.57 -4.14
C GLY A 133 14.35 8.91 -4.14
N LEU A 134 13.74 9.20 -5.28
CA LEU A 134 13.09 10.47 -5.60
C LEU A 134 11.97 10.84 -4.60
N PHE A 135 11.24 9.83 -4.11
CA PHE A 135 10.11 9.97 -3.18
C PHE A 135 10.38 9.37 -1.80
N GLN A 136 11.64 9.06 -1.50
CA GLN A 136 12.08 8.50 -0.20
C GLN A 136 11.20 7.32 0.24
N PHE A 137 11.12 6.27 -0.57
CA PHE A 137 10.38 5.06 -0.19
C PHE A 137 11.20 4.21 0.79
N SER A 138 10.55 3.65 1.81
CA SER A 138 11.12 2.56 2.60
C SER A 138 11.07 1.24 1.82
N THR A 139 11.86 0.24 2.21
CA THR A 139 11.87 -1.08 1.57
C THR A 139 10.50 -1.76 1.68
N ILE A 140 9.84 -1.62 2.83
CA ILE A 140 8.53 -2.23 3.10
C ILE A 140 7.44 -1.51 2.32
N THR A 141 7.43 -0.18 2.33
CA THR A 141 6.46 0.62 1.58
C THR A 141 6.57 0.33 0.09
N TRP A 142 7.79 0.19 -0.46
CA TRP A 142 8.00 -0.18 -1.85
C TRP A 142 7.31 -1.50 -2.20
N LYS A 143 7.67 -2.58 -1.49
CA LYS A 143 7.14 -3.92 -1.76
C LYS A 143 5.62 -3.98 -1.65
N ASN A 144 5.06 -3.40 -0.59
CA ASN A 144 3.63 -3.42 -0.31
C ASN A 144 2.78 -2.66 -1.34
N ASN A 145 3.39 -1.79 -2.15
CA ASN A 145 2.69 -1.08 -3.21
C ASN A 145 2.99 -1.65 -4.61
N ARG A 146 4.21 -2.13 -4.86
CA ARG A 146 4.56 -2.76 -6.15
C ARG A 146 3.87 -4.10 -6.38
N ILE A 147 3.69 -4.90 -5.33
CA ILE A 147 2.96 -6.19 -5.40
C ILE A 147 1.54 -6.01 -5.96
N PRO A 148 0.67 -5.16 -5.39
CA PRO A 148 -0.67 -4.96 -5.94
C PRO A 148 -0.70 -4.19 -7.27
N MET A 149 0.38 -3.50 -7.66
CA MET A 149 0.53 -2.96 -9.02
C MET A 149 0.81 -4.04 -10.07
N GLY A 150 1.24 -5.24 -9.65
CA GLY A 150 1.70 -6.29 -10.56
C GLY A 150 3.09 -6.03 -11.14
N GLU A 151 3.89 -5.19 -10.48
CA GLU A 151 5.19 -4.74 -10.97
C GLU A 151 6.35 -5.33 -10.14
N ASP A 152 7.58 -5.25 -10.66
CA ASP A 152 8.78 -5.74 -9.96
C ASP A 152 8.96 -5.07 -8.59
N ASN A 153 9.02 -5.87 -7.53
CA ASN A 153 9.09 -5.38 -6.15
C ASN A 153 10.52 -5.31 -5.58
N ASP A 154 11.56 -5.45 -6.41
CA ASP A 154 12.95 -5.25 -6.00
C ASP A 154 13.14 -3.85 -5.39
N PRO A 155 13.52 -3.73 -4.10
CA PRO A 155 13.77 -2.45 -3.44
C PRO A 155 14.86 -1.59 -4.08
N HIS A 156 15.77 -2.16 -4.89
CA HIS A 156 16.78 -1.38 -5.60
C HIS A 156 16.19 -0.47 -6.68
N LEU A 157 15.00 -0.78 -7.18
CA LEU A 157 14.29 0.05 -8.17
C LEU A 157 13.77 1.37 -7.59
N ARG A 158 13.81 1.57 -6.26
CA ARG A 158 13.56 2.89 -5.64
C ARG A 158 14.49 3.98 -6.16
N PHE A 159 15.70 3.60 -6.56
CA PHE A 159 16.70 4.51 -7.13
C PHE A 159 16.46 4.80 -8.62
N ASN A 160 15.54 4.08 -9.26
CA ASN A 160 15.11 4.37 -10.63
C ASN A 160 13.98 5.40 -10.58
N ALA A 161 14.21 6.58 -11.17
CA ALA A 161 13.25 7.67 -11.11
C ALA A 161 11.93 7.35 -11.83
N GLU A 162 11.95 6.55 -12.90
CA GLU A 162 10.75 6.12 -13.63
C GLU A 162 9.88 5.23 -12.74
N GLU A 163 10.45 4.16 -12.20
CA GLU A 163 9.78 3.21 -11.31
C GLU A 163 9.26 3.89 -10.03
N ALA A 164 10.07 4.77 -9.44
CA ALA A 164 9.69 5.53 -8.26
C ALA A 164 8.50 6.46 -8.55
N THR A 165 8.48 7.11 -9.72
CA THR A 165 7.39 8.00 -10.11
C THR A 165 6.10 7.23 -10.37
N GLN A 166 6.15 6.10 -11.06
CA GLN A 166 4.99 5.23 -11.25
C GLN A 166 4.38 4.81 -9.91
N THR A 167 5.24 4.38 -8.98
CA THR A 167 4.84 3.90 -7.66
C THR A 167 4.21 5.03 -6.83
N ALA A 168 4.78 6.23 -6.86
CA ALA A 168 4.23 7.39 -6.17
C ALA A 168 2.86 7.79 -6.73
N ALA A 169 2.72 7.81 -8.06
CA ALA A 169 1.45 8.11 -8.72
C ALA A 169 0.37 7.09 -8.36
N TYR A 170 0.69 5.79 -8.41
CA TYR A 170 -0.22 4.73 -7.96
C TYR A 170 -0.65 4.95 -6.51
N MET A 171 0.29 5.14 -5.60
CA MET A 171 -0.01 5.33 -4.17
C MET A 171 -0.93 6.53 -3.92
N LEU A 172 -0.70 7.65 -4.60
CA LEU A 172 -1.57 8.82 -4.48
C LEU A 172 -2.97 8.55 -5.02
N SER A 173 -3.10 7.79 -6.12
CA SER A 173 -4.41 7.44 -6.72
C SER A 173 -5.30 6.62 -5.78
N ILE A 174 -4.70 5.78 -4.94
CA ILE A 174 -5.41 4.97 -3.93
C ILE A 174 -5.46 5.64 -2.55
N GLY A 175 -5.19 6.95 -2.49
CA GLY A 175 -5.36 7.76 -1.27
C GLY A 175 -4.26 7.61 -0.22
N LYS A 176 -3.10 7.02 -0.55
CA LYS A 176 -2.00 6.78 0.40
C LYS A 176 -1.11 8.01 0.67
N ARG A 177 -1.73 9.19 0.72
CA ARG A 177 -1.07 10.50 0.96
C ARG A 177 -0.33 10.56 2.29
N TYR A 178 -0.78 9.80 3.29
CA TYR A 178 -0.18 9.72 4.63
C TYR A 178 1.25 9.18 4.66
N ASN A 179 1.78 8.64 3.55
CA ASN A 179 3.19 8.27 3.45
C ASN A 179 4.12 9.48 3.33
N TRP A 180 3.57 10.65 3.00
CA TRP A 180 4.30 11.91 2.87
C TRP A 180 3.68 12.99 3.78
N PRO A 181 3.63 12.78 5.11
CA PRO A 181 2.82 13.59 6.02
C PRO A 181 3.21 15.08 6.05
N ASN A 182 4.46 15.40 5.73
CA ASN A 182 4.99 16.77 5.72
C ASN A 182 5.18 17.34 4.30
N CYS A 183 4.88 16.56 3.26
CA CYS A 183 5.18 16.89 1.87
C CYS A 183 3.93 16.89 0.99
N MET A 184 2.74 16.96 1.58
CA MET A 184 1.52 17.24 0.85
C MET A 184 1.34 18.77 0.69
N PRO A 185 1.00 19.27 -0.51
CA PRO A 185 0.75 20.68 -0.75
C PRO A 185 -0.53 21.21 -0.09
#